data_AF-A0A2U1MX33-F1
#
_entry.id   AF-A0A2U1MX33-F1
#
_cell.length_a   1.000
_cell.length_b   1.000
_cell.length_c   1.000
_cell.angle_alpha   90.00
_cell.angle_beta   90.00
_cell.angle_gamma   90.00
#
_symmetry.space_group_name_H-M   'P 1'
#
loop_
_entity.id
_entity.type
_entity.pdbx_description
1 polymer ?
#
loop_
_entity_poly.entity_id
_entity_poly.type
_entity_poly.pdbx_seq_one_letter_code
_entity_poly.pdbx_strand_id
1 'polypeptide(L)'
;MQPEKKIKPEKLESCKRLKPPQPYKFLERVRGTAVGIDIGTTYSRVAVWSDKHNRVEIIPNKHGNKSTPACVAWDGTQFLVGEAAGKIPITYG
;
A
#
# COMPACT_ATOMS: atom_id res chain seq x y z
N MET A 1 -19.56 43.28 -19.48
CA MET A 1 -19.22 42.86 -18.10
C MET A 1 -20.48 42.35 -17.44
N GLN A 2 -20.62 41.04 -17.28
CA GLN A 2 -21.75 40.43 -16.57
C GLN A 2 -21.40 40.26 -15.08
N PRO A 3 -22.37 40.38 -14.17
CA PRO A 3 -22.10 40.36 -12.74
C PRO A 3 -21.78 38.93 -12.28
N GLU A 4 -20.77 38.81 -11.42
CA GLU A 4 -20.42 37.56 -10.75
C GLU A 4 -21.59 37.11 -9.87
N LYS A 5 -22.24 36.02 -10.26
CA LYS A 5 -23.33 35.42 -9.48
C LYS A 5 -22.72 34.72 -8.26
N LYS A 6 -22.72 35.39 -7.10
CA LYS A 6 -22.44 34.77 -5.80
C LYS A 6 -23.36 33.56 -5.60
N ILE A 7 -22.75 32.38 -5.53
CA ILE A 7 -23.43 31.13 -5.22
C ILE A 7 -23.86 31.20 -3.74
N LYS A 8 -25.16 31.03 -3.50
CA LYS A 8 -25.72 31.00 -2.15
C LYS A 8 -25.19 29.79 -1.37
N PRO A 9 -24.93 29.91 -0.05
CA PRO A 9 -24.27 28.88 0.76
C PRO A 9 -25.05 27.56 0.83
N GLU A 10 -26.36 27.58 0.51
CA GLU A 10 -27.22 26.39 0.44
C GLU A 10 -26.83 25.36 -0.64
N LYS A 11 -25.98 25.71 -1.61
CA LYS A 11 -25.54 24.76 -2.65
C LYS A 11 -24.28 23.96 -2.31
N LEU A 12 -23.60 24.27 -1.20
CA LEU A 12 -22.44 23.49 -0.75
C LEU A 12 -22.85 22.21 0.03
N GLU A 13 -24.12 22.12 0.45
CA GLU A 13 -24.65 20.96 1.20
C GLU A 13 -25.11 19.79 0.32
N SER A 14 -24.93 19.83 -1.00
CA SER A 14 -25.33 18.71 -1.87
C SER A 14 -24.35 17.54 -1.89
N CYS A 15 -23.15 17.69 -1.31
CA CYS A 15 -22.34 16.54 -0.92
C CYS A 15 -22.84 16.00 0.43
N LYS A 16 -24.15 15.71 0.50
CA LYS A 16 -24.70 14.88 1.56
C LYS A 16 -23.91 13.58 1.47
N ARG A 17 -23.12 13.30 2.50
CA ARG A 17 -22.53 11.97 2.71
C ARG A 17 -23.60 10.96 2.34
N LEU A 18 -23.41 10.26 1.22
CA LEU A 18 -24.21 9.10 0.90
C LEU A 18 -24.15 8.24 2.16
N LYS A 19 -25.31 7.95 2.76
CA LYS A 19 -25.35 7.00 3.87
C LYS A 19 -24.66 5.75 3.33
N PRO A 20 -23.56 5.30 3.96
CA PRO A 20 -22.83 4.16 3.43
C PRO A 20 -23.83 3.01 3.26
N PRO A 21 -23.76 2.25 2.15
CA PRO A 21 -24.57 1.05 2.01
C PRO A 21 -24.39 0.22 3.28
N GLN A 22 -25.51 -0.33 3.78
CA GLN A 22 -25.59 -1.08 5.03
C GLN A 22 -24.35 -1.93 5.23
N PRO A 23 -23.73 -1.88 6.42
CA PRO A 23 -22.36 -2.32 6.62
C PRO A 23 -22.20 -3.74 6.09
N TYR A 24 -21.31 -3.90 5.10
CA TYR A 24 -20.61 -5.15 4.91
C TYR A 24 -20.18 -5.61 6.32
N LYS A 25 -20.51 -6.84 6.72
CA LYS A 25 -20.30 -7.35 8.09
C LYS A 25 -18.83 -7.25 8.50
N PHE A 26 -18.43 -6.08 8.98
CA PHE A 26 -17.11 -5.73 9.50
C PHE A 26 -17.36 -5.13 10.89
N LEU A 27 -17.94 -5.97 11.76
CA LEU A 27 -18.17 -5.65 13.16
C LEU A 27 -17.28 -6.54 14.03
N GLU A 28 -15.98 -6.46 13.77
CA GLU A 28 -14.96 -6.47 14.80
C GLU A 28 -13.99 -5.34 14.44
N ARG A 29 -13.47 -4.59 15.43
CA ARG A 29 -12.23 -3.84 15.17
C ARG A 29 -11.24 -4.90 14.71
N VAL A 30 -10.76 -4.80 13.47
CA VAL A 30 -9.60 -5.59 13.06
C VAL A 30 -8.48 -5.18 14.01
N ARG A 31 -8.23 -6.02 15.02
CA ARG A 31 -7.10 -5.91 15.95
C ARG A 31 -5.87 -6.38 15.17
N GLY A 32 -5.46 -5.59 14.18
CA GLY A 32 -4.31 -5.86 13.34
C GLY A 32 -3.41 -4.64 13.32
N THR A 33 -2.10 -4.88 13.38
CA THR A 33 -1.11 -3.83 13.22
C THR A 33 -1.20 -3.28 11.79
N ALA A 34 -1.25 -1.96 11.63
CA ALA A 34 -1.31 -1.34 10.31
C ALA A 34 0.01 -1.56 9.56
N VAL A 35 -0.08 -2.03 8.31
CA VAL A 35 1.05 -2.29 7.42
C VAL A 35 0.92 -1.42 6.16
N GLY A 36 1.98 -0.68 5.84
CA GLY A 36 2.13 0.03 4.58
C GLY A 36 3.05 -0.73 3.64
N ILE A 37 2.64 -0.89 2.39
CA ILE A 37 3.42 -1.56 1.34
C ILE A 37 3.68 -0.54 0.24
N ASP A 38 4.96 -0.29 -0.03
CA ASP A 38 5.42 0.52 -1.16
C ASP A 38 5.86 -0.41 -2.28
N ILE A 39 5.19 -0.33 -3.43
CA ILE A 39 5.43 -1.17 -4.61
C ILE A 39 6.05 -0.30 -5.71
N GLY A 40 7.35 -0.04 -5.57
CA GLY A 40 8.14 0.63 -6.60
C GLY A 40 8.49 -0.29 -7.77
N THR A 41 8.99 0.32 -8.84
CA THR A 41 9.42 -0.41 -10.06
C THR A 41 10.74 -1.16 -9.87
N THR A 42 11.67 -0.60 -9.10
CA THR A 42 12.98 -1.23 -8.84
C THR A 42 13.03 -1.89 -7.46
N TYR A 43 12.43 -1.26 -6.45
CA TYR A 43 12.46 -1.73 -5.07
C TYR A 43 11.10 -1.60 -4.42
N SER A 44 10.79 -2.55 -3.54
CA SER A 44 9.65 -2.52 -2.64
C SER A 44 10.10 -2.40 -1.17
N ARG A 45 9.20 -1.89 -0.33
CA ARG A 45 9.40 -1.75 1.11
C ARG A 45 8.13 -2.07 1.85
N VAL A 46 8.28 -2.54 3.08
CA VAL A 46 7.17 -2.78 3.99
C VAL A 46 7.44 -2.03 5.28
N ALA A 47 6.44 -1.30 5.75
CA ALA A 47 6.50 -0.58 7.00
C ALA A 47 5.31 -0.95 7.87
N VAL A 48 5.50 -0.90 9.18
CA VAL A 48 4.49 -1.23 10.18
C VAL A 48 4.36 -0.09 11.17
N TRP A 49 3.13 0.22 11.57
CA TRP A 49 2.90 1.11 12.71
C TRP A 49 3.26 0.38 14.01
N SER A 50 4.25 0.89 14.73
CA SER A 50 4.69 0.30 16.00
C SER A 50 4.04 1.05 17.16
N ASP A 51 3.00 0.46 17.78
CA ASP A 51 2.35 1.05 18.96
C ASP A 51 3.32 1.23 20.13
N LYS A 52 4.30 0.32 20.26
CA LYS A 52 5.35 0.39 21.29
C LYS A 52 6.25 1.64 21.12
N HIS A 53 6.57 1.98 19.88
CA HIS A 53 7.47 3.09 19.56
C HIS A 53 6.74 4.36 19.10
N ASN A 54 5.41 4.31 19.03
CA ASN A 54 4.51 5.35 18.55
C ASN A 54 4.97 5.98 17.21
N ARG A 55 5.44 5.14 16.28
CA ARG A 55 5.96 5.56 14.98
C ARG A 55 5.87 4.46 13.93
N VAL A 56 6.07 4.83 12.67
CA VAL A 56 6.25 3.90 11.56
C VAL A 56 7.66 3.32 11.57
N GLU A 57 7.79 2.01 11.39
CA GLU A 57 9.06 1.30 11.30
C GLU A 57 9.14 0.48 10.01
N ILE A 58 10.28 0.55 9.31
CA ILE A 58 10.51 -0.25 8.11
C ILE A 58 10.98 -1.64 8.51
N ILE A 59 10.29 -2.66 8.02
CA ILE A 59 10.61 -4.06 8.27
C ILE A 59 11.77 -4.47 7.35
N PRO A 60 12.89 -4.96 7.90
CA PRO A 60 13.94 -5.56 7.08
C PRO A 60 13.47 -6.93 6.54
N ASN A 61 13.90 -7.28 5.34
CA ASN A 61 13.67 -8.59 4.77
C ASN A 61 14.56 -9.67 5.43
N LYS A 62 14.44 -10.92 4.98
CA LYS A 62 15.20 -12.06 5.52
C LYS A 62 16.73 -11.91 5.47
N HIS A 63 17.24 -10.98 4.67
CA HIS A 63 18.68 -10.69 4.55
C HIS A 63 19.10 -9.47 5.39
N GLY A 64 18.18 -8.85 6.13
CA GLY A 64 18.44 -7.63 6.90
C GLY A 64 18.26 -6.32 6.11
N ASN A 65 17.91 -6.38 4.82
CA ASN A 65 17.75 -5.19 3.98
C ASN A 65 16.37 -4.56 4.15
N LYS A 66 16.30 -3.23 4.29
CA LYS A 66 15.04 -2.46 4.37
C LYS A 66 14.37 -2.23 3.01
N SER A 67 15.03 -2.61 1.92
CA SER A 67 14.52 -2.52 0.56
C SER A 67 14.68 -3.88 -0.10
N THR A 68 13.65 -4.35 -0.77
CA THR A 68 13.66 -5.63 -1.49
C THR A 68 13.59 -5.35 -2.98
N PRO A 69 14.43 -5.96 -3.84
CA PRO A 69 14.30 -5.81 -5.29
C PRO A 69 12.90 -6.22 -5.75
N ALA A 70 12.28 -5.42 -6.62
CA ALA A 70 10.96 -5.70 -7.19
C ALA A 70 11.09 -6.70 -8.36
N CYS A 71 11.62 -7.89 -8.06
CA CYS A 71 11.96 -8.91 -9.05
C CYS A 71 11.30 -10.25 -8.67
N VAL A 72 10.82 -10.96 -9.68
CA VAL A 72 10.33 -12.34 -9.59
C VAL A 72 10.97 -13.18 -10.69
N ALA A 73 11.33 -14.42 -10.38
CA ALA A 73 11.92 -15.37 -11.33
C ALA A 73 11.39 -16.79 -11.08
N TRP A 74 11.48 -17.67 -12.08
CA TRP A 74 11.17 -19.10 -11.95
C TRP A 74 12.45 -19.90 -12.17
N ASP A 75 12.78 -20.80 -11.25
CA ASP A 75 14.01 -21.61 -11.32
C ASP A 75 13.81 -23.01 -11.95
N GLY A 76 12.60 -23.29 -12.46
CA GLY A 76 12.21 -24.62 -12.92
C GLY A 76 11.36 -25.39 -11.89
N THR A 77 11.47 -25.04 -10.61
CA THR A 77 10.82 -25.76 -9.50
C THR A 77 9.93 -24.87 -8.63
N GLN A 78 10.31 -23.60 -8.44
CA GLN A 78 9.60 -22.65 -7.59
C GLN A 78 9.77 -21.21 -8.08
N PHE A 79 8.90 -20.34 -7.58
CA PHE A 79 9.04 -18.90 -7.74
C PHE A 79 10.05 -18.34 -6.73
N LEU A 80 10.99 -17.56 -7.25
CA LEU A 80 11.93 -16.76 -6.48
C LEU A 80 11.47 -15.31 -6.47
N VAL A 81 11.73 -14.61 -5.37
CA VAL A 81 11.36 -13.19 -5.17
C VAL A 81 12.54 -12.43 -4.56
N GLY A 82 12.65 -11.15 -4.89
CA GLY A 82 13.62 -10.25 -4.26
C GLY A 82 15.06 -10.56 -4.68
N GLU A 83 15.98 -10.57 -3.72
CA GLU A 83 17.41 -10.80 -3.98
C GLU A 83 17.68 -12.17 -4.62
N ALA A 84 16.85 -13.18 -4.34
CA ALA A 84 17.01 -14.49 -4.96
C ALA A 84 16.70 -14.44 -6.47
N ALA A 85 15.62 -13.73 -6.85
CA ALA A 85 15.24 -13.57 -8.24
C ALA A 85 16.22 -12.69 -9.02
N GLY A 86 16.69 -11.59 -8.42
CA GLY A 86 17.62 -10.68 -9.08
C GLY A 86 19.01 -11.26 -9.38
N LYS A 87 19.33 -12.44 -8.84
CA LYS A 87 20.59 -13.15 -9.09
C LYS A 87 20.48 -14.24 -10.16
N ILE A 88 19.27 -14.56 -10.61
CA ILE A 88 19.07 -15.57 -11.65
C ILE A 88 19.53 -14.98 -12.99
N PRO A 89 20.45 -15.64 -13.71
CA PRO A 89 20.82 -15.23 -15.06
C PRO A 89 19.60 -15.27 -15.98
N ILE A 90 19.38 -14.19 -16.73
CA ILE A 90 18.36 -14.19 -17.78
C ILE A 90 18.88 -15.09 -18.90
N THR A 91 18.39 -16.31 -18.94
CA THR A 91 18.67 -17.25 -20.03
C THR A 91 17.60 -17.06 -21.09
N TYR A 92 18.01 -16.65 -22.28
CA TYR A 92 17.15 -16.69 -23.46
C TYR A 92 17.14 -18.15 -23.93
N GLY A 93 15.96 -18.76 -23.92
CA GLY A 93 15.75 -20.08 -24.51
C GLY A 93 15.91 -20.09 -26.02
#